data_AF-A0A3M7QUW7-F1
#
_entry.id   AF-A0A3M7QUW7-F1
#
_cell.length_a   1.000
_cell.length_b   1.000
_cell.length_c   1.000
_cell.angle_alpha   90.00
_cell.angle_beta   90.00
_cell.angle_gamma   90.00
#
_symmetry.space_group_name_H-M   'P 1'
#
loop_
_entity.id
_entity.type
_entity.pdbx_description
1 polymer ?
#
loop_
_entity_poly.entity_id
_entity_poly.type
_entity_poly.pdbx_seq_one_letter_code
_entity_poly.pdbx_strand_id
1 'polypeptide(L)'
;MSKHFKTIDWNSALNNRHTQDSYTSFLGIFGAAADLFVKRRLPRPAQVKPPWWNQQISSLVRRKRRLFIRKRIKRDDDQLARNHAALCRLVKFTVKMNIIEYEMKLAQAA
;
A
#
# COMPACT_ATOMS: atom_id res chain seq x y z
N MET A 1 14.26 -12.90 -25.76
CA MET A 1 15.16 -12.97 -24.59
C MET A 1 15.59 -11.56 -24.20
N SER A 2 15.47 -11.17 -22.92
CA SER A 2 15.82 -9.80 -22.46
C SER A 2 17.32 -9.51 -22.69
N LYS A 3 17.70 -8.23 -22.82
CA LYS A 3 19.12 -7.84 -23.01
C LYS A 3 20.02 -8.39 -21.89
N HIS A 4 19.48 -8.51 -20.67
CA HIS A 4 20.18 -9.07 -19.51
C HIS A 4 20.61 -10.53 -19.72
N PHE A 5 19.77 -11.38 -20.29
CA PHE A 5 20.13 -12.78 -20.54
C PHE A 5 21.03 -12.97 -21.77
N LYS A 6 21.09 -11.97 -22.67
CA LYS A 6 21.98 -12.00 -23.85
C LYS A 6 23.44 -11.67 -23.51
N THR A 7 23.68 -10.99 -22.39
CA THR A 7 25.05 -10.66 -21.92
C THR A 7 25.66 -11.74 -21.04
N ILE A 8 24.93 -12.81 -20.75
CA ILE A 8 25.39 -13.91 -19.90
C ILE A 8 26.08 -14.94 -20.78
N ASP A 9 27.31 -15.31 -20.42
CA ASP A 9 28.02 -16.43 -21.02
C ASP A 9 27.46 -17.75 -20.47
N TRP A 10 26.42 -18.24 -21.14
CA TRP A 10 25.76 -19.50 -20.77
C TRP A 10 26.66 -20.71 -20.91
N ASN A 11 27.63 -20.67 -21.82
CA ASN A 11 28.57 -21.76 -21.97
C ASN A 11 29.45 -21.83 -20.72
N SER A 12 30.04 -20.71 -20.28
CA SER A 12 30.78 -20.72 -19.02
C SER A 12 29.89 -21.00 -17.80
N ALA A 13 28.63 -20.57 -17.79
CA ALA A 13 27.75 -20.74 -16.64
C ALA A 13 27.21 -22.17 -16.48
N LEU A 14 27.10 -22.93 -17.58
CA LEU A 14 26.49 -24.27 -17.60
C LEU A 14 27.49 -25.39 -17.89
N ASN A 15 28.72 -25.09 -18.37
CA ASN A 15 29.75 -26.09 -18.66
C ASN A 15 30.54 -26.57 -17.42
N ASN A 16 30.01 -26.40 -16.21
CA ASN A 16 30.56 -27.09 -15.05
C ASN A 16 30.28 -28.59 -15.19
N ARG A 17 31.32 -29.43 -15.04
CA ARG A 17 31.22 -30.89 -15.26
C ARG A 17 30.22 -31.58 -14.32
N HIS A 18 29.82 -30.92 -13.25
CA HIS A 18 28.89 -31.43 -12.25
C HIS A 18 27.55 -30.71 -12.35
N THR A 19 26.48 -31.48 -12.57
CA THR A 19 25.11 -30.97 -12.80
C THR A 19 24.61 -30.05 -11.68
N GLN A 20 25.02 -30.32 -10.44
CA GLN A 20 24.65 -29.50 -9.29
C GLN A 20 25.23 -28.09 -9.37
N ASP A 21 26.44 -27.95 -9.92
CA ASP A 21 27.13 -26.66 -10.01
C ASP A 21 26.50 -25.81 -11.12
N SER A 22 26.15 -26.44 -12.24
CA SER A 22 25.40 -25.78 -13.32
C SER A 22 24.01 -25.35 -12.87
N TYR A 23 23.33 -26.18 -12.06
CA TYR A 23 22.03 -25.82 -11.48
C TYR A 23 22.14 -24.66 -10.48
N THR A 24 23.18 -24.65 -9.65
CA THR A 24 23.43 -23.56 -8.69
C THR A 24 23.73 -22.24 -9.41
N SER A 25 24.56 -22.27 -10.47
CA SER A 25 24.83 -21.11 -11.32
C SER A 25 23.56 -20.59 -12.01
N PHE A 26 22.73 -21.49 -12.53
CA PHE A 26 21.44 -21.13 -13.13
C PHE A 26 20.53 -20.44 -12.10
N LEU A 27 20.40 -20.98 -10.89
CA LEU A 27 19.58 -20.37 -9.84
C LEU A 27 20.07 -18.97 -9.45
N GLY A 28 21.39 -18.76 -9.37
CA GLY A 28 21.98 -17.44 -9.10
C GLY A 28 21.64 -16.41 -10.18
N ILE A 29 21.79 -16.78 -11.45
CA ILE A 29 21.42 -15.95 -12.61
C ILE A 29 19.92 -15.65 -12.61
N PHE A 30 19.10 -16.68 -12.39
CA PHE A 30 17.65 -16.54 -12.35
C PHE A 30 17.21 -15.62 -11.21
N GLY A 31 17.80 -15.75 -10.02
CA GLY A 31 17.53 -14.89 -8.87
C GLY A 31 17.87 -13.42 -9.14
N ALA A 32 19.05 -13.16 -9.72
CA ALA A 32 19.46 -11.80 -10.09
C ALA A 32 18.52 -11.18 -11.14
N ALA A 33 18.11 -11.97 -12.14
CA ALA A 33 17.13 -11.52 -13.13
C ALA A 33 15.75 -11.27 -12.48
N ALA A 34 15.31 -12.14 -11.57
CA ALA A 34 14.07 -11.96 -10.84
C ALA A 34 14.09 -10.65 -10.05
N ASP A 35 15.20 -10.27 -9.43
CA ASP A 35 15.32 -9.01 -8.71
C ASP A 35 15.22 -7.77 -9.62
N LEU A 36 15.71 -7.87 -10.85
CA LEU A 36 15.65 -6.78 -11.83
C LEU A 36 14.26 -6.66 -12.49
N PHE A 37 13.62 -7.78 -12.79
CA PHE A 37 12.39 -7.81 -13.58
C PHE A 37 11.12 -7.94 -12.74
N VAL A 38 11.20 -8.53 -11.54
CA VAL A 38 10.07 -8.63 -10.62
C VAL A 38 10.08 -7.40 -9.72
N LYS A 39 9.08 -6.53 -9.90
CA LYS A 39 8.85 -5.41 -8.99
C LYS A 39 8.61 -5.94 -7.58
N ARG A 40 9.63 -5.90 -6.72
CA ARG A 40 9.48 -6.17 -5.30
C ARG A 40 8.44 -5.20 -4.73
N ARG A 41 7.49 -5.70 -3.95
CA ARG A 41 6.55 -4.83 -3.25
C ARG A 41 7.37 -3.88 -2.38
N LEU A 42 7.24 -2.57 -2.63
CA LEU A 42 7.88 -1.57 -1.80
C LEU A 42 7.53 -1.87 -0.33
N PRO A 43 8.53 -1.84 0.58
CA PRO A 43 8.24 -1.96 2.00
C PRO A 43 7.16 -0.93 2.32
N ARG A 44 6.10 -1.40 2.99
CA ARG A 44 4.98 -0.53 3.32
C ARG A 44 5.57 0.65 4.11
N PRO A 45 5.44 1.90 3.63
CA PRO A 45 5.92 3.03 4.40
C PRO A 45 5.33 2.91 5.80
N ALA A 46 6.19 3.07 6.82
CA ALA A 46 5.75 3.04 8.22
C ALA A 46 4.53 3.97 8.28
N GLN A 47 3.36 3.42 8.61
CA GLN A 47 2.12 4.18 8.62
C GLN A 47 2.18 5.15 9.81
N VAL A 48 2.90 6.25 9.65
CA VAL A 48 2.88 7.36 10.58
C VAL A 48 1.53 8.00 10.40
N LYS A 49 0.67 7.81 11.39
CA LYS A 49 -0.62 8.50 11.45
C LYS A 49 -0.32 10.00 11.48
N PRO A 50 -1.12 10.84 10.80
CA PRO A 50 -0.98 12.28 10.91
C PRO A 50 -1.04 12.74 12.38
N PRO A 51 -0.35 13.83 12.76
CA PRO A 51 -0.35 14.32 14.14
C PRO A 51 -1.74 14.66 14.69
N TRP A 52 -2.64 15.13 13.83
CA TRP A 52 -4.05 15.43 14.16
C TRP A 52 -4.95 14.19 14.20
N TRP A 53 -4.41 12.98 13.96
CA TRP A 53 -5.19 11.75 13.92
C TRP A 53 -5.50 11.24 15.34
N ASN A 54 -6.78 11.30 15.72
CA ASN A 54 -7.24 10.81 17.02
C ASN A 54 -8.21 9.61 16.91
N GLN A 55 -8.60 9.08 18.07
CA GLN A 55 -9.50 7.91 18.17
C GLN A 55 -10.89 8.20 17.56
N GLN A 56 -11.41 9.42 17.72
CA GLN A 56 -12.70 9.83 17.15
C GLN A 56 -12.69 9.81 15.62
N ILE A 57 -11.67 10.38 14.98
CA ILE A 57 -11.50 10.32 13.52
C ILE A 57 -11.39 8.86 13.07
N SER A 58 -10.60 8.06 13.80
CA SER A 58 -10.43 6.64 13.47
C SER A 58 -11.74 5.85 13.52
N SER A 59 -12.60 6.13 14.51
CA SER A 59 -13.88 5.44 14.67
C SER A 59 -14.87 5.87 13.57
N LEU A 60 -14.90 7.16 13.22
CA LEU A 60 -15.71 7.70 12.14
C LEU A 60 -15.30 7.14 10.78
N VAL A 61 -14.01 7.09 10.46
CA VAL A 61 -13.49 6.51 9.21
C VAL A 61 -13.82 5.01 9.11
N ARG A 62 -13.66 4.26 10.22
CA ARG A 62 -14.06 2.84 10.27
C ARG A 62 -15.56 2.66 10.06
N ARG A 63 -16.40 3.50 10.69
CA ARG A 63 -17.86 3.48 10.50
C ARG A 63 -18.23 3.81 9.05
N LYS A 64 -17.59 4.82 8.44
CA LYS A 64 -17.77 5.19 7.03
C LYS A 64 -17.46 4.02 6.11
N ARG A 65 -16.33 3.34 6.32
CA ARG A 65 -15.95 2.17 5.53
C ARG A 65 -16.96 1.03 5.64
N ARG A 66 -17.39 0.69 6.85
CA ARG A 66 -18.41 -0.36 7.07
C ARG A 66 -19.72 -0.02 6.37
N LEU A 67 -20.16 1.23 6.44
CA LEU A 67 -21.39 1.68 5.82
C LEU A 67 -21.29 1.70 4.29
N PHE A 68 -20.13 2.08 3.74
CA PHE A 68 -19.86 1.99 2.31
C PHE A 68 -19.98 0.56 1.79
N ILE A 69 -19.37 -0.40 2.50
CA ILE A 69 -19.47 -1.83 2.14
C ILE A 69 -20.93 -2.29 2.15
N ARG A 70 -21.68 -1.95 3.20
CA ARG A 70 -23.12 -2.28 3.29
C ARG A 70 -23.94 -1.67 2.15
N LYS A 71 -23.72 -0.39 1.83
CA LYS A 71 -24.34 0.30 0.68
C LYS A 71 -24.02 -0.39 -0.65
N ARG A 72 -22.81 -0.91 -0.82
CA ARG A 72 -22.42 -1.61 -2.06
C ARG A 72 -23.09 -2.98 -2.21
N ILE A 73 -23.38 -3.65 -1.10
CA ILE A 73 -24.10 -4.93 -1.05
C ILE A 73 -25.60 -4.70 -1.28
N LYS A 74 -26.21 -3.73 -0.60
CA LYS A 74 -27.62 -3.36 -0.71
C LYS A 74 -27.78 -2.05 -1.46
N ARG A 75 -27.75 -2.10 -2.80
CA ARG A 75 -27.71 -0.90 -3.66
C ARG A 75 -28.99 -0.09 -3.63
N ASP A 76 -30.14 -0.75 -3.49
CA ASP A 76 -31.47 -0.12 -3.56
C ASP A 76 -31.95 0.44 -2.22
N ASP A 77 -31.10 0.36 -1.18
CA ASP A 77 -31.38 0.92 0.13
C ASP A 77 -30.98 2.41 0.17
N ASP A 78 -31.93 3.27 -0.17
CA ASP A 78 -31.77 4.73 -0.15
C ASP A 78 -31.42 5.27 1.24
N GLN A 79 -31.88 4.61 2.31
CA GLN A 79 -31.55 5.01 3.67
C GLN A 79 -30.06 4.79 3.95
N LEU A 80 -29.48 3.67 3.50
CA LEU A 80 -28.03 3.44 3.54
C LEU A 80 -27.26 4.46 2.70
N ALA A 81 -27.79 4.86 1.54
CA ALA A 81 -27.17 5.88 0.71
C ALA A 81 -27.13 7.25 1.40
N ARG A 82 -28.25 7.70 1.99
CA ARG A 82 -28.36 8.94 2.76
C ARG A 82 -27.46 8.93 3.99
N ASN A 83 -27.49 7.85 4.77
CA ASN A 83 -26.66 7.68 5.96
C ASN A 83 -25.16 7.73 5.62
N HIS A 84 -24.75 7.10 4.52
CA HIS A 84 -23.37 7.15 4.06
C HIS A 84 -22.96 8.57 3.65
N ALA A 85 -23.81 9.29 2.91
CA ALA A 85 -23.56 10.68 2.52
C ALA A 85 -23.45 11.61 3.73
N ALA A 86 -24.34 11.48 4.72
CA ALA A 86 -24.27 12.23 5.97
C ALA A 86 -22.96 11.94 6.74
N LEU A 87 -22.58 10.67 6.87
CA LEU A 87 -21.36 10.28 7.53
C LEU A 87 -20.09 10.76 6.80
N CYS A 88 -20.11 10.80 5.47
CA CYS A 88 -19.04 11.41 4.68
C CYS A 88 -18.86 12.90 5.00
N ARG A 89 -19.95 13.66 5.12
CA ARG A 89 -19.92 15.08 5.49
C ARG A 89 -19.37 15.27 6.89
N LEU A 90 -19.83 14.46 7.85
CA LEU A 90 -19.35 14.50 9.24
C LEU A 90 -17.85 14.22 9.32
N VAL A 91 -17.35 13.15 8.68
CA VAL A 91 -15.92 12.83 8.65
C VAL A 91 -15.11 14.00 8.09
N LYS A 92 -15.56 14.60 6.97
CA LYS A 92 -14.87 15.74 6.34
C LYS A 92 -14.80 16.94 7.30
N PHE A 93 -15.91 17.27 7.94
CA PHE A 93 -15.98 18.37 8.90
C PHE A 93 -15.07 18.12 10.10
N THR A 94 -15.17 16.96 10.75
CA THR A 94 -14.38 16.62 11.94
C THR A 94 -12.88 16.64 11.63
N VAL A 95 -12.46 16.08 10.49
CA VAL A 95 -11.04 16.11 10.09
C VAL A 95 -10.57 17.56 9.89
N LYS A 96 -11.36 18.38 9.20
CA LYS A 96 -11.01 19.80 8.99
C LYS A 96 -10.83 20.55 10.31
N MET A 97 -11.75 20.38 11.26
CA MET A 97 -11.66 21.02 12.57
C MET A 97 -10.42 20.57 13.36
N ASN A 98 -10.09 19.28 13.32
CA ASN A 98 -8.92 18.75 14.03
C ASN A 98 -7.60 19.23 13.42
N ILE A 99 -7.55 19.42 12.10
CA ILE A 99 -6.38 20.01 11.43
C ILE A 99 -6.21 21.46 11.89
N ILE A 100 -7.28 22.26 11.86
CA ILE A 100 -7.23 23.67 12.31
C ILE A 100 -6.79 23.75 13.77
N GLU A 101 -7.40 22.94 14.65
CA GLU A 101 -7.04 22.91 16.07
C GLU A 101 -5.57 22.56 16.29
N TYR A 102 -5.06 21.58 15.53
CA TYR A 102 -3.65 21.21 15.57
C TYR A 102 -2.74 22.35 15.10
N GLU A 103 -3.08 23.02 14.00
CA GLU A 103 -2.33 24.17 13.47
C GLU A 103 -2.32 25.34 14.46
N MET A 104 -3.46 25.64 15.11
CA MET A 104 -3.53 26.67 16.15
C MET A 104 -2.65 26.34 17.35
N LYS A 105 -2.62 25.08 17.80
CA LYS A 105 -1.74 24.64 18.89
C LYS A 105 -0.26 24.79 18.53
N LEU A 106 0.11 24.49 17.28
CA LEU A 106 1.48 24.72 16.81
C LEU A 106 1.85 26.20 16.80
N ALA A 107 0.95 27.07 16.33
CA ALA A 107 1.19 28.51 16.30
C ALA A 107 1.31 29.14 17.69
N GLN A 108 0.61 28.59 18.70
CA GLN A 108 0.69 29.05 20.10
C GLN A 108 1.93 28.52 20.84
N ALA A 109 2.52 27.42 20.36
CA ALA A 109 3.70 26.81 20.96
C ALA A 109 5.02 27.29 20.32
N ALA A 110 4.95 28.17 19.33
CA ALA A 110 6.08 28.83 18.65
C ALA A 110 6.31 30.23 19.23
#